data_AF-A0A554KPN8-F1
#
_entry.id   AF-A0A554KPN8-F1
#
_cell.length_a   1.000
_cell.length_b   1.000
_cell.length_c   1.000
_cell.angle_alpha   90.00
_cell.angle_beta   90.00
_cell.angle_gamma   90.00
#
_symmetry.space_group_name_H-M   'P 1'
#
loop_
_entity.id
_entity.type
_entity.pdbx_description
1 polymer ?
#
loop_
_entity_poly.entity_id
_entity_poly.type
_entity_poly.pdbx_seq_one_letter_code
_entity_poly.pdbx_strand_id
1 'polypeptide(L)'
;MFELKQYKELSTSATALIIANFVPLVGVIFFGWSLFLILFLYWAESAVIGFFNVLKMLTAANTLKPNQEDSAGIMLKNARRIPLFLLKTFLIGFFIFHYGVFMLVHLSFIIVLFSPWSPFAVLSSQATGFEVTLPNLIFQILYPILFLFVSHGISYYVNFRKRGEYLIANLPTLFGEPYARIILMHLVIILSGFAITFVGGGMIPLMTMVILKTIFDLKAHAKERTRFTPQTN
;
A
#
# COMPACT_ATOMS: atom_id res chain seq x y z
N MET A 1 14.17 25.00 16.80
CA MET A 1 13.75 25.38 15.43
C MET A 1 13.59 24.17 14.50
N PHE A 2 14.50 23.20 14.52
CA PHE A 2 14.37 21.92 13.81
C PHE A 2 13.15 21.09 14.26
N GLU A 3 12.93 20.97 15.57
CA GLU A 3 11.79 20.21 16.11
C GLU A 3 10.43 20.77 15.69
N LEU A 4 10.28 22.10 15.65
CA LEU A 4 9.04 22.76 15.20
C LEU A 4 8.75 22.50 13.72
N LYS A 5 9.79 22.42 12.88
CA LYS A 5 9.65 22.11 11.45
C LYS A 5 9.26 20.65 11.25
N GLN A 6 9.87 19.74 12.00
CA GLN A 6 9.55 18.31 12.01
C GLN A 6 8.13 18.03 12.52
N TYR A 7 7.68 18.71 13.58
CA TYR A 7 6.31 18.59 14.11
C TYR A 7 5.26 19.09 13.11
N LYS A 8 5.57 20.19 12.40
CA LYS A 8 4.69 20.78 11.39
C LYS A 8 4.56 19.89 10.15
N GLU A 9 5.67 19.30 9.70
CA GLU A 9 5.66 18.32 8.60
C GLU A 9 4.92 17.02 8.98
N LEU A 10 5.07 16.54 10.23
CA LEU A 10 4.29 15.42 10.76
C LEU A 10 2.78 15.71 10.77
N SER A 11 2.39 16.90 11.23
CA SER A 11 0.99 17.33 11.30
C SER A 11 0.36 17.43 9.91
N THR A 12 1.07 17.98 8.93
CA THR A 12 0.57 18.09 7.55
C THR A 12 0.48 16.74 6.84
N SER A 13 1.46 15.84 7.06
CA SER A 13 1.45 14.50 6.46
C SER A 13 0.34 13.62 7.05
N ALA A 14 0.16 13.65 8.38
CA ALA A 14 -0.91 12.92 9.06
C ALA A 14 -2.30 13.44 8.64
N THR A 15 -2.46 14.77 8.51
CA THR A 15 -3.73 15.36 8.06
C THR A 15 -4.04 14.99 6.61
N ALA A 16 -3.04 15.02 5.71
CA ALA A 16 -3.22 14.58 4.34
C ALA A 16 -3.57 13.08 4.25
N LEU A 17 -2.96 12.25 5.09
CA LEU A 17 -3.23 10.81 5.17
C LEU A 17 -4.66 10.53 5.65
N ILE A 18 -5.12 11.26 6.68
CA ILE A 18 -6.49 11.17 7.17
C ILE A 18 -7.45 11.56 6.05
N ILE A 19 -7.25 12.73 5.42
CA ILE A 19 -8.11 13.21 4.32
C ILE A 19 -8.16 12.20 3.17
N ALA A 20 -7.02 11.63 2.76
CA ALA A 20 -6.96 10.64 1.70
C ALA A 20 -7.76 9.36 2.04
N ASN A 21 -7.75 8.92 3.30
CA ASN A 21 -8.54 7.77 3.76
C ASN A 21 -10.04 8.07 3.90
N PHE A 22 -10.44 9.34 4.00
CA PHE A 22 -11.85 9.74 4.03
C PHE A 22 -12.49 9.77 2.63
N VAL A 23 -11.71 9.91 1.56
CA VAL A 23 -12.26 9.95 0.18
C VAL A 23 -13.09 8.70 -0.16
N PRO A 24 -12.63 7.47 0.10
CA PRO A 24 -13.44 6.28 -0.15
C PRO A 24 -14.73 6.25 0.67
N LEU A 25 -14.70 6.75 1.92
CA LEU A 25 -15.89 6.84 2.77
C LEU A 25 -16.93 7.81 2.20
N VAL A 26 -16.48 8.97 1.71
CA VAL A 26 -17.34 9.93 0.98
C VAL A 26 -17.89 9.29 -0.30
N GLY A 27 -17.07 8.52 -1.01
CA GLY A 27 -17.47 7.69 -2.15
C GLY A 27 -18.64 6.76 -1.84
N VAL A 28 -18.59 6.03 -0.72
CA VAL A 28 -19.69 5.15 -0.29
C VAL A 28 -20.96 5.96 0.02
N ILE A 29 -20.83 7.00 0.86
CA ILE A 29 -21.99 7.70 1.43
C ILE A 29 -22.73 8.54 0.38
N PHE A 30 -22.00 9.25 -0.48
CA PHE A 30 -22.58 10.24 -1.40
C PHE A 30 -22.68 9.75 -2.84
N PHE A 31 -21.80 8.83 -3.25
CA PHE A 31 -21.68 8.38 -4.64
C PHE A 31 -22.01 6.89 -4.83
N GLY A 32 -22.44 6.20 -3.77
CA GLY A 32 -22.84 4.81 -3.82
C GLY A 32 -21.71 3.84 -4.19
N TRP A 33 -20.45 4.21 -3.93
CA TRP A 33 -19.32 3.35 -4.27
C TRP A 33 -19.46 1.98 -3.59
N SER A 34 -19.37 0.93 -4.39
CA SER A 34 -19.41 -0.43 -3.88
C SER A 34 -18.13 -0.75 -3.11
N LEU A 35 -18.24 -1.64 -2.12
CA LEU A 35 -17.06 -2.13 -1.39
C LEU A 35 -16.03 -2.77 -2.35
N PHE A 36 -16.52 -3.47 -3.37
CA PHE A 36 -15.67 -4.03 -4.43
C PHE A 36 -14.82 -2.96 -5.11
N LEU A 37 -15.43 -1.85 -5.53
CA LEU A 37 -14.72 -0.75 -6.17
C LEU A 37 -13.62 -0.18 -5.27
N ILE A 38 -13.91 0.01 -3.97
CA ILE A 38 -12.95 0.55 -3.01
C ILE A 38 -11.76 -0.40 -2.80
N LEU A 39 -12.04 -1.69 -2.59
CA LEU A 39 -10.99 -2.70 -2.46
C LEU A 39 -10.15 -2.80 -3.73
N PHE A 40 -10.79 -2.71 -4.90
CA PHE A 40 -10.10 -2.69 -6.18
C PHE A 40 -9.22 -1.45 -6.35
N LEU A 41 -9.68 -0.26 -5.96
CA LEU A 41 -8.88 0.96 -6.03
C LEU A 41 -7.68 0.92 -5.07
N TYR A 42 -7.82 0.36 -3.87
CA TYR A 42 -6.69 0.14 -2.97
C TYR A 42 -5.69 -0.90 -3.51
N TRP A 43 -6.18 -1.93 -4.18
CA TRP A 43 -5.32 -2.86 -4.90
C TRP A 43 -4.58 -2.16 -6.05
N ALA A 44 -5.27 -1.33 -6.84
CA ALA A 44 -4.67 -0.57 -7.93
C ALA A 44 -3.62 0.43 -7.43
N GLU A 45 -3.87 1.11 -6.31
CA GLU A 45 -2.88 1.97 -5.65
C GLU A 45 -1.63 1.19 -5.28
N SER A 46 -1.79 -0.02 -4.74
CA SER A 46 -0.65 -0.89 -4.42
C SER A 46 0.13 -1.29 -5.68
N ALA A 47 -0.57 -1.56 -6.80
CA ALA A 47 0.08 -1.82 -8.09
C ALA A 47 0.91 -0.62 -8.58
N VAL A 48 0.35 0.59 -8.49
CA VAL A 48 1.04 1.84 -8.85
C VAL A 48 2.27 2.06 -7.96
N ILE A 49 2.16 1.82 -6.65
CA ILE A 49 3.29 1.90 -5.72
C ILE A 49 4.37 0.87 -6.09
N GLY A 50 3.99 -0.37 -6.37
CA GLY A 50 4.92 -1.42 -6.82
C GLY A 50 5.66 -1.01 -8.10
N PHE A 51 4.95 -0.43 -9.07
CA PHE A 51 5.55 0.11 -10.29
C PHE A 51 6.59 1.20 -10.00
N PHE A 52 6.24 2.22 -9.22
CA PHE A 52 7.20 3.27 -8.86
C PHE A 52 8.34 2.73 -7.99
N ASN A 53 8.11 1.71 -7.18
CA ASN A 53 9.15 1.07 -6.39
C ASN A 53 10.18 0.35 -7.27
N VAL A 54 9.75 -0.28 -8.37
CA VAL A 54 10.68 -0.81 -9.38
C VAL A 54 11.54 0.32 -9.97
N LEU A 55 10.95 1.48 -10.28
CA LEU A 55 11.71 2.65 -10.74
C LEU A 55 12.70 3.16 -9.69
N LYS A 56 12.29 3.18 -8.40
CA LYS A 56 13.19 3.52 -7.28
C LYS A 56 14.37 2.54 -7.22
N MET A 57 14.11 1.23 -7.26
CA MET A 57 15.15 0.20 -7.24
C MET A 57 16.10 0.29 -8.43
N LEU A 58 15.58 0.58 -9.63
CA LEU A 58 16.40 0.80 -10.83
C LEU A 58 17.33 2.00 -10.67
N THR A 59 16.82 3.10 -10.12
CA THR A 59 17.53 4.40 -10.05
C THR A 59 18.33 4.61 -8.76
N ALA A 60 18.20 3.72 -7.76
CA ALA A 60 18.98 3.76 -6.53
C ALA A 60 20.49 3.60 -6.84
N ALA A 61 21.28 4.58 -6.38
CA ALA A 61 22.72 4.67 -6.63
C ALA A 61 23.55 3.88 -5.62
N ASN A 62 23.14 3.87 -4.34
CA ASN A 62 23.79 3.10 -3.28
C ASN A 62 23.24 1.68 -3.24
N THR A 63 23.60 0.92 -4.28
CA THR A 63 23.02 -0.40 -4.56
C THR A 63 23.02 -1.31 -3.34
N LEU A 64 24.09 -1.33 -2.53
CA LEU A 64 24.24 -2.26 -1.40
C LEU A 64 25.26 -1.72 -0.38
N LYS A 65 25.08 -0.52 0.19
CA LYS A 65 25.82 -0.16 1.42
C LYS A 65 25.11 -0.85 2.58
N PRO A 66 25.65 -1.94 3.15
CA PRO A 66 25.00 -2.56 4.28
C PRO A 66 25.10 -1.58 5.46
N ASN A 67 23.99 -1.25 6.10
CA ASN A 67 24.08 -1.02 7.53
C ASN A 67 24.67 -2.33 8.10
N GLN A 68 25.78 -2.23 8.83
CA GLN A 68 26.55 -3.40 9.27
C GLN A 68 25.74 -4.37 10.15
N GLU A 69 24.52 -4.00 10.55
CA GLU A 69 23.67 -4.69 11.51
C GLU A 69 22.43 -5.38 10.88
N ASP A 70 22.11 -5.17 9.60
CA ASP A 70 20.92 -5.76 8.98
C ASP A 70 21.19 -7.14 8.34
N SER A 71 20.22 -8.07 8.42
CA SER A 71 20.33 -9.45 7.92
C SER A 71 20.73 -9.54 6.43
N ALA A 72 20.29 -8.57 5.62
CA ALA A 72 20.69 -8.46 4.21
C ALA A 72 22.18 -8.12 4.06
N GLY A 73 22.74 -7.31 4.96
CA GLY A 73 24.16 -6.98 5.01
C GLY A 73 25.04 -8.18 5.37
N ILE A 74 24.54 -9.06 6.25
CA ILE A 74 25.21 -10.32 6.61
C ILE A 74 25.23 -11.30 5.42
N MET A 75 24.12 -11.44 4.69
CA MET A 75 24.09 -12.24 3.45
C MET A 75 25.04 -11.69 2.38
N LEU A 76 25.07 -10.37 2.21
CA LEU A 76 25.95 -9.66 1.28
C LEU A 76 27.44 -9.84 1.60
N LYS A 77 27.79 -9.88 2.90
CA LYS A 77 29.17 -10.10 3.37
C LYS A 77 29.68 -11.50 2.99
N ASN A 78 28.79 -12.50 3.00
CA ASN A 78 29.07 -13.86 2.55
C ASN A 78 29.04 -13.98 1.01
N ALA A 79 28.28 -13.14 0.32
CA ALA A 79 28.19 -13.09 -1.15
C ALA A 79 29.38 -12.39 -1.84
N ARG A 80 30.54 -12.26 -1.18
CA ARG A 80 31.75 -11.49 -1.58
C ARG A 80 32.30 -11.78 -2.99
N ARG A 81 31.76 -12.77 -3.71
CA ARG A 81 32.13 -13.15 -5.08
C ARG A 81 31.13 -12.73 -6.17
N ILE A 82 29.93 -12.25 -5.83
CA ILE A 82 28.89 -11.91 -6.81
C ILE A 82 28.99 -10.42 -7.19
N PRO A 83 29.04 -10.07 -8.48
CA PRO A 83 29.01 -8.67 -8.92
C PRO A 83 27.73 -7.96 -8.45
N LEU A 84 27.85 -6.75 -7.89
CA LEU A 84 26.72 -6.00 -7.32
C LEU A 84 25.60 -5.74 -8.34
N PHE A 85 25.95 -5.56 -9.62
CA PHE A 85 24.96 -5.38 -10.68
C PHE A 85 24.09 -6.63 -10.87
N LEU A 86 24.68 -7.82 -10.76
CA LEU A 86 23.97 -9.09 -10.95
C LEU A 86 22.97 -9.32 -9.81
N LEU A 87 23.39 -9.02 -8.59
CA LEU A 87 22.51 -9.09 -7.43
C LEU A 87 21.38 -8.06 -7.50
N LYS A 88 21.66 -6.83 -7.95
CA LYS A 88 20.63 -5.80 -8.19
C LYS A 88 19.59 -6.28 -9.20
N THR A 89 20.04 -6.76 -10.36
CA THR A 89 19.14 -7.25 -11.42
C THR A 89 18.31 -8.43 -10.94
N PHE A 90 18.92 -9.39 -10.24
CA PHE A 90 18.21 -10.52 -9.66
C PHE A 90 17.15 -10.06 -8.65
N LEU A 91 17.49 -9.15 -7.73
CA LEU A 91 16.55 -8.65 -6.72
C LEU A 91 15.38 -7.88 -7.34
N ILE A 92 15.62 -7.10 -8.38
CA ILE A 92 14.55 -6.40 -9.11
C ILE A 92 13.64 -7.43 -9.81
N GLY A 93 14.21 -8.41 -10.52
CA GLY A 93 13.43 -9.46 -11.18
C GLY A 93 12.62 -10.30 -10.17
N PHE A 94 13.25 -10.67 -9.05
CA PHE A 94 12.60 -11.38 -7.96
C PHE A 94 11.49 -10.54 -7.33
N PHE A 95 11.71 -9.24 -7.12
CA PHE A 95 10.67 -8.33 -6.64
C PHE A 95 9.48 -8.30 -7.58
N ILE A 96 9.68 -8.08 -8.89
CA ILE A 96 8.61 -8.03 -9.89
C ILE A 96 7.80 -9.33 -9.87
N PHE A 97 8.48 -10.47 -9.90
CA PHE A 97 7.83 -11.78 -9.89
C PHE A 97 7.07 -12.02 -8.57
N HIS A 98 7.76 -11.89 -7.44
CA HIS A 98 7.20 -12.23 -6.14
C HIS A 98 6.08 -11.28 -5.72
N TYR A 99 6.28 -9.97 -5.90
CA TYR A 99 5.27 -8.96 -5.66
C TYR A 99 4.08 -9.15 -6.60
N GLY A 100 4.34 -9.47 -7.88
CA GLY A 100 3.31 -9.82 -8.86
C GLY A 100 2.44 -10.99 -8.42
N VAL A 101 3.05 -12.08 -7.93
CA VAL A 101 2.30 -13.23 -7.39
C VAL A 101 1.42 -12.82 -6.22
N PHE A 102 1.94 -12.06 -5.26
CA PHE A 102 1.14 -11.55 -4.15
C PHE A 102 -0.03 -10.66 -4.61
N MET A 103 0.21 -9.80 -5.59
CA MET A 103 -0.81 -8.94 -6.18
C MET A 103 -1.90 -9.74 -6.88
N LEU A 104 -1.54 -10.81 -7.60
CA LEU A 104 -2.49 -11.68 -8.26
C LEU A 104 -3.35 -12.47 -7.27
N VAL A 105 -2.73 -13.05 -6.24
CA VAL A 105 -3.45 -13.76 -5.17
C VAL A 105 -4.40 -12.80 -4.43
N HIS A 106 -3.95 -11.57 -4.17
CA HIS A 106 -4.81 -10.56 -3.56
C HIS A 106 -6.03 -10.24 -4.43
N LEU A 107 -5.80 -10.00 -5.73
CA LEU A 107 -6.86 -9.67 -6.66
C LEU A 107 -7.88 -10.81 -6.75
N SER A 108 -7.41 -12.07 -6.75
CA SER A 108 -8.30 -13.22 -6.79
C SER A 108 -9.20 -13.28 -5.55
N PHE A 109 -8.68 -12.98 -4.35
CA PHE A 109 -9.52 -12.85 -3.16
C PHE A 109 -10.56 -11.74 -3.29
N ILE A 110 -10.19 -10.56 -3.80
CA ILE A 110 -11.13 -9.45 -4.01
C ILE A 110 -12.24 -9.87 -4.98
N ILE A 111 -11.87 -10.47 -6.11
CA ILE A 111 -12.84 -10.90 -7.12
C ILE A 111 -13.74 -12.02 -6.57
N VAL A 112 -13.18 -13.08 -6.01
CA VAL A 112 -13.97 -14.23 -5.55
C VAL A 112 -14.90 -13.85 -4.40
N LEU A 113 -14.47 -12.99 -3.47
CA LEU A 113 -15.24 -12.69 -2.27
C LEU A 113 -16.16 -11.47 -2.40
N PHE A 114 -15.87 -10.53 -3.31
CA PHE A 114 -16.59 -9.25 -3.37
C PHE A 114 -17.09 -8.86 -4.77
N SER A 115 -16.71 -9.56 -5.84
CA SER A 115 -17.20 -9.23 -7.19
C SER A 115 -18.72 -9.48 -7.31
N PRO A 116 -19.49 -8.57 -7.94
CA PRO A 116 -20.91 -8.79 -8.23
C PRO A 116 -21.18 -10.06 -9.06
N TRP A 117 -20.18 -10.52 -9.83
CA TRP A 117 -20.30 -11.69 -10.72
C TRP A 117 -19.81 -12.99 -10.07
N SER A 118 -19.30 -12.95 -8.84
CA SER A 118 -18.81 -14.15 -8.18
C SER A 118 -19.95 -14.91 -7.49
N PRO A 119 -20.10 -16.23 -7.71
CA PRO A 119 -21.08 -17.04 -6.99
C PRO A 119 -20.75 -17.19 -5.50
N PHE A 120 -19.51 -16.87 -5.11
CA PHE A 120 -19.03 -16.92 -3.73
C PHE A 120 -19.01 -15.55 -3.05
N ALA A 121 -19.54 -14.51 -3.70
CA ALA A 121 -19.48 -13.17 -3.14
C ALA A 121 -20.27 -13.09 -1.83
N VAL A 122 -19.55 -12.82 -0.75
CA VAL A 122 -20.04 -12.77 0.64
C VAL A 122 -21.11 -11.67 0.81
N LEU A 123 -21.12 -10.69 -0.10
CA LEU A 123 -22.00 -9.51 -0.11
C LEU A 123 -22.79 -9.35 -1.41
N SER A 124 -23.06 -10.42 -2.16
CA SER A 124 -23.69 -10.35 -3.50
C SER A 124 -24.98 -9.52 -3.54
N SER A 125 -25.73 -9.37 -2.44
CA SER A 125 -26.92 -8.52 -2.34
C SER A 125 -26.67 -7.02 -2.12
N GLN A 126 -25.46 -6.61 -1.72
CA GLN A 126 -25.04 -5.20 -1.56
C GLN A 126 -24.08 -4.72 -2.66
N ALA A 127 -23.78 -5.58 -3.65
CA ALA A 127 -22.95 -5.27 -4.80
C ALA A 127 -23.65 -4.40 -5.86
N THR A 128 -24.83 -3.84 -5.54
CA THR A 128 -25.76 -3.14 -6.44
C THR A 128 -25.31 -1.74 -6.91
N GLY A 129 -24.05 -1.36 -6.71
CA GLY A 129 -23.51 -0.05 -7.09
C GLY A 129 -22.45 -0.03 -8.20
N PHE A 130 -22.01 -1.20 -8.70
CA PHE A 130 -21.00 -1.26 -9.75
C PHE A 130 -21.60 -1.68 -11.09
N GLU A 131 -22.17 -0.72 -11.80
CA GLU A 131 -22.60 -0.91 -13.18
C GLU A 131 -21.41 -0.70 -14.13
N VAL A 132 -21.12 -1.68 -14.98
CA VAL A 132 -20.07 -1.59 -16.00
C VAL A 132 -20.62 -0.79 -17.18
N THR A 133 -20.62 0.52 -17.03
CA THR A 133 -20.93 1.49 -18.09
C THR A 133 -19.69 2.28 -18.44
N LEU A 134 -19.58 2.76 -19.69
CA LEU A 134 -18.43 3.54 -20.13
C LEU A 134 -18.16 4.77 -19.24
N PRO A 135 -19.18 5.55 -18.80
CA PRO A 135 -18.97 6.63 -17.84
C PRO A 135 -18.40 6.14 -16.50
N ASN A 136 -18.94 5.06 -15.93
CA ASN A 136 -18.46 4.54 -14.66
C ASN A 136 -17.00 4.04 -14.74
N LEU A 137 -16.63 3.37 -15.84
CA LEU A 137 -15.25 2.96 -16.07
C LEU A 137 -14.30 4.17 -16.11
N ILE A 138 -14.72 5.27 -16.71
CA ILE A 138 -13.92 6.49 -16.78
C ILE A 138 -13.82 7.15 -15.40
N PHE A 139 -14.95 7.46 -14.77
CA PHE A 139 -15.00 8.25 -13.54
C PHE A 139 -14.57 7.48 -12.29
N GLN A 140 -14.91 6.19 -12.19
CA GLN A 140 -14.68 5.38 -10.98
C GLN A 140 -13.38 4.58 -11.04
N ILE A 141 -12.82 4.33 -12.24
CA ILE A 141 -11.59 3.53 -12.39
C ILE A 141 -10.48 4.35 -13.03
N LEU A 142 -10.68 4.84 -14.25
CA LEU A 142 -9.60 5.48 -15.02
C LEU A 142 -9.08 6.74 -14.34
N TYR A 143 -9.96 7.66 -13.95
CA TYR A 143 -9.54 8.90 -13.29
C TYR A 143 -8.87 8.68 -11.94
N PRO A 144 -9.40 7.83 -11.02
CA PRO A 144 -8.68 7.49 -9.80
C PRO A 144 -7.31 6.87 -10.06
N ILE A 145 -7.19 5.91 -10.98
CA ILE A 145 -5.90 5.28 -11.30
C ILE A 145 -4.93 6.32 -11.91
N LEU A 146 -5.40 7.17 -12.81
CA LEU A 146 -4.59 8.24 -13.39
C LEU A 146 -4.11 9.21 -12.30
N PHE A 147 -4.99 9.62 -11.40
CA PHE A 147 -4.65 10.48 -10.28
C PHE A 147 -3.62 9.83 -9.34
N LEU A 148 -3.79 8.54 -9.05
CA LEU A 148 -2.81 7.75 -8.30
C LEU A 148 -1.45 7.73 -9.02
N PHE A 149 -1.45 7.49 -10.33
CA PHE A 149 -0.22 7.44 -11.11
C PHE A 149 0.50 8.80 -11.14
N VAL A 150 -0.26 9.89 -11.32
CA VAL A 150 0.28 11.26 -11.31
C VAL A 150 0.80 11.62 -9.92
N SER A 151 0.04 11.36 -8.85
CA SER A 151 0.44 11.71 -7.49
C SER A 151 1.71 10.97 -7.05
N HIS A 152 1.80 9.66 -7.35
CA HIS A 152 2.98 8.86 -7.06
C HIS A 152 4.15 9.21 -7.99
N GLY A 153 3.88 9.58 -9.25
CA GLY A 153 4.88 10.07 -10.20
C GLY A 153 5.51 11.38 -9.76
N ILE A 154 4.70 12.34 -9.27
CA ILE A 154 5.19 13.59 -8.68
C ILE A 154 6.03 13.28 -7.44
N SER A 155 5.58 12.39 -6.55
CA SER A 155 6.35 11.99 -5.37
C SER A 155 7.69 11.34 -5.75
N TYR A 156 7.69 10.43 -6.72
CA TYR A 156 8.92 9.81 -7.24
C TYR A 156 9.88 10.87 -7.82
N TYR A 157 9.38 11.80 -8.64
CA TYR A 157 10.26 12.80 -9.24
C TYR A 157 10.78 13.82 -8.22
N VAL A 158 9.88 14.42 -7.44
CA VAL A 158 10.22 15.51 -6.52
C VAL A 158 11.00 14.98 -5.32
N ASN A 159 10.53 13.92 -4.67
CA ASN A 159 11.15 13.41 -3.46
C ASN A 159 12.31 12.49 -3.81
N PHE A 160 12.06 11.46 -4.62
CA PHE A 160 13.08 10.45 -4.83
C PHE A 160 14.26 10.92 -5.71
N ARG A 161 13.96 11.61 -6.82
CA ARG A 161 15.00 12.08 -7.76
C ARG A 161 15.56 13.44 -7.38
N LYS A 162 14.71 14.47 -7.26
CA LYS A 162 15.16 15.86 -7.08
C LYS A 162 15.74 16.15 -5.69
N ARG A 163 15.20 15.56 -4.61
CA ARG A 163 15.78 15.71 -3.26
C ARG A 163 16.96 14.76 -2.98
N GLY A 164 17.30 13.89 -3.94
CA GLY A 164 18.47 13.03 -3.84
C GLY A 164 18.30 11.79 -2.96
N GLU A 165 17.07 11.39 -2.60
CA GLU A 165 16.85 10.16 -1.82
C GLU A 165 17.41 8.91 -2.53
N TYR A 166 17.40 8.91 -3.87
CA TYR A 166 18.03 7.84 -4.67
C TYR A 166 19.53 7.65 -4.38
N LEU A 167 20.22 8.66 -3.84
CA LEU A 167 21.62 8.59 -3.45
C LEU A 167 21.81 7.80 -2.17
N ILE A 168 20.86 7.81 -1.25
CA ILE A 168 20.96 7.15 0.07
C ILE A 168 20.06 5.92 0.20
N ALA A 169 19.15 5.70 -0.75
CA ALA A 169 18.26 4.56 -0.75
C ALA A 169 19.02 3.24 -0.86
N ASN A 170 18.67 2.30 0.01
CA ASN A 170 19.21 0.95 0.08
C ASN A 170 18.21 -0.06 -0.52
N LEU A 171 18.73 -0.99 -1.31
CA LEU A 171 17.91 -1.93 -2.05
C LEU A 171 17.05 -2.87 -1.18
N PRO A 172 17.53 -3.37 -0.02
CA PRO A 172 16.71 -4.20 0.87
C PRO A 172 15.50 -3.48 1.46
N THR A 173 15.62 -2.19 1.82
CA THR A 173 14.47 -1.43 2.33
C THR A 173 13.48 -1.15 1.23
N LEU A 174 13.94 -0.71 0.04
CA LEU A 174 13.08 -0.56 -1.13
C LEU A 174 12.36 -1.86 -1.49
N PHE A 175 13.05 -3.00 -1.37
CA PHE A 175 12.44 -4.30 -1.62
C PHE A 175 11.25 -4.58 -0.68
N GLY A 176 11.40 -4.29 0.61
CA GLY A 176 10.36 -4.55 1.62
C GLY A 176 9.24 -3.50 1.68
N GLU A 177 9.50 -2.25 1.25
CA GLU A 177 8.61 -1.09 1.42
C GLU A 177 7.15 -1.38 0.98
N PRO A 178 6.86 -1.99 -0.18
CA PRO A 178 5.48 -2.20 -0.62
C PRO A 178 4.73 -3.35 0.08
N TYR A 179 5.43 -4.28 0.74
CA TYR A 179 4.84 -5.49 1.31
C TYR A 179 3.95 -5.20 2.52
N ALA A 180 4.32 -4.24 3.36
CA ALA A 180 3.54 -3.86 4.53
C ALA A 180 2.10 -3.50 4.16
N ARG A 181 1.91 -2.80 3.03
CA ARG A 181 0.59 -2.42 2.51
C ARG A 181 -0.22 -3.62 2.03
N ILE A 182 0.40 -4.55 1.30
CA ILE A 182 -0.29 -5.76 0.82
C ILE A 182 -0.74 -6.64 1.97
N ILE A 183 0.11 -6.81 2.99
CA ILE A 183 -0.21 -7.59 4.18
C ILE A 183 -1.35 -6.93 4.95
N LEU A 184 -1.28 -5.62 5.19
CA LEU A 184 -2.34 -4.87 5.85
C LEU A 184 -3.67 -5.03 5.12
N MET A 185 -3.67 -4.89 3.81
CA MET A 185 -4.87 -5.01 2.98
C MET A 185 -5.43 -6.44 2.96
N HIS A 186 -4.58 -7.48 2.95
CA HIS A 186 -5.04 -8.87 3.12
C HIS A 186 -5.68 -9.10 4.48
N LEU A 187 -5.05 -8.61 5.57
CA LEU A 187 -5.63 -8.71 6.91
C LEU A 187 -6.99 -8.03 6.97
N VAL A 188 -7.10 -6.84 6.38
CA VAL A 188 -8.35 -6.10 6.27
C VAL A 188 -9.39 -6.92 5.50
N ILE A 189 -9.06 -7.50 4.36
CA ILE A 189 -9.98 -8.35 3.57
C ILE A 189 -10.44 -9.57 4.36
N ILE A 190 -9.51 -10.30 4.99
CA ILE A 190 -9.80 -11.50 5.77
C ILE A 190 -10.73 -11.13 6.92
N LEU A 191 -10.37 -10.12 7.72
CA LEU A 191 -11.19 -9.66 8.84
C LEU A 191 -12.56 -9.17 8.38
N SER A 192 -12.65 -8.49 7.25
CA SER A 192 -13.92 -8.03 6.68
C SER A 192 -14.79 -9.20 6.25
N GLY A 193 -14.24 -10.13 5.47
CA GLY A 193 -14.94 -11.32 4.99
C GLY A 193 -15.47 -12.15 6.15
N PHE A 194 -14.63 -12.43 7.15
CA PHE A 194 -15.05 -13.14 8.36
C PHE A 194 -16.08 -12.36 9.18
N ALA A 195 -15.90 -11.06 9.39
CA ALA A 195 -16.86 -10.24 10.15
C ALA A 195 -18.25 -10.24 9.49
N ILE A 196 -18.32 -10.18 8.16
CA ILE A 196 -19.59 -10.25 7.42
C ILE A 196 -20.24 -11.63 7.59
N THR A 197 -19.48 -12.72 7.52
CA THR A 197 -20.03 -14.08 7.66
C THR A 197 -20.61 -14.35 9.06
N PHE A 198 -20.07 -13.71 10.11
CA PHE A 198 -20.54 -13.92 11.48
C PHE A 198 -21.64 -12.94 11.93
N VAL A 199 -21.67 -11.72 11.37
CA VAL A 199 -22.59 -10.65 11.80
C VAL A 199 -23.83 -10.54 10.89
N GLY A 200 -23.79 -11.14 9.70
CA GLY A 200 -24.83 -11.02 8.67
C GLY A 200 -24.61 -9.82 7.74
N GLY A 201 -25.17 -9.90 6.52
CA GLY A 201 -25.04 -8.85 5.51
C GLY A 201 -25.82 -7.57 5.88
N GLY A 202 -25.20 -6.40 5.73
CA GLY A 202 -25.80 -5.08 5.98
C GLY A 202 -24.78 -3.94 6.11
N MET A 203 -25.21 -2.80 6.67
CA MET A 203 -24.35 -1.63 6.95
C MET A 203 -23.36 -1.85 8.11
N ILE A 204 -23.66 -2.81 9.00
CA ILE A 204 -22.93 -3.06 10.25
C ILE A 204 -21.50 -3.59 10.02
N PRO A 205 -21.23 -4.59 9.14
CA PRO A 205 -19.87 -5.05 8.88
C PRO A 205 -18.97 -3.99 8.24
N LEU A 206 -19.53 -3.11 7.40
CA LEU A 206 -18.82 -2.00 6.76
C LEU A 206 -18.35 -0.98 7.81
N MET A 207 -19.22 -0.62 8.77
CA MET A 207 -18.85 0.25 9.89
C MET A 207 -17.80 -0.41 10.80
N THR A 208 -17.97 -1.70 11.12
CA THR A 208 -17.00 -2.46 11.93
C THR A 208 -15.63 -2.54 11.27
N MET A 209 -15.57 -2.76 9.95
CA MET A 209 -14.33 -2.79 9.17
C MET A 209 -13.58 -1.46 9.25
N VAL A 210 -14.28 -0.35 9.02
CA VAL A 210 -13.70 1.00 9.07
C VAL A 210 -13.18 1.32 10.48
N ILE A 211 -13.93 0.97 11.53
CA ILE A 211 -13.52 1.17 12.92
C ILE A 211 -12.27 0.32 13.23
N LEU A 212 -12.27 -0.97 12.89
CA LEU A 212 -11.13 -1.85 13.15
C LEU A 212 -9.87 -1.39 12.41
N LYS A 213 -9.99 -1.04 11.12
CA LYS A 213 -8.87 -0.52 10.33
C LYS A 213 -8.29 0.75 10.94
N THR A 214 -9.15 1.67 11.35
CA THR A 214 -8.72 2.92 12.00
C THR A 214 -7.97 2.65 13.30
N ILE A 215 -8.44 1.69 14.12
CA ILE A 215 -7.75 1.31 15.36
C ILE A 215 -6.38 0.69 15.07
N PHE A 216 -6.28 -0.19 14.06
CA PHE A 216 -5.00 -0.81 13.70
C PHE A 216 -4.00 0.19 13.15
N ASP A 217 -4.45 1.12 12.30
CA ASP A 217 -3.60 2.17 11.77
C ASP A 217 -3.10 3.09 12.89
N LEU A 218 -3.97 3.46 13.84
CA LEU A 218 -3.58 4.26 15.01
C LEU A 218 -2.57 3.52 15.92
N LYS A 219 -2.77 2.22 16.15
CA LYS A 219 -1.85 1.40 16.96
C LYS A 219 -0.51 1.20 16.26
N ALA A 220 -0.51 0.98 14.94
CA ALA A 220 0.72 0.91 14.15
C ALA A 220 1.50 2.22 14.23
N HIS A 221 0.79 3.35 14.12
CA HIS A 221 1.40 4.68 14.21
C HIS A 221 1.91 5.01 15.62
N ALA A 222 1.24 4.54 16.68
CA ALA A 222 1.71 4.68 18.06
C ALA A 222 2.93 3.79 18.37
N LYS A 223 2.95 2.55 17.86
CA LYS A 223 4.06 1.60 18.03
C LYS A 223 5.32 2.02 17.25
N GLU A 224 5.14 2.72 16.14
CA GLU A 224 6.22 3.35 15.40
C GLU A 224 6.91 4.45 16.23
N ARG A 225 6.19 5.13 17.13
CA ARG A 225 6.78 6.15 18.03
C ARG A 225 7.59 5.58 19.19
N THR A 226 7.20 4.44 19.75
CA THR A 226 7.98 3.81 20.85
C THR A 226 9.32 3.24 20.38
N ARG A 227 9.52 3.08 19.06
CA ARG A 227 10.81 2.69 18.48
C ARG A 227 11.82 3.83 18.39
N PHE A 228 11.40 5.08 18.60
CA PHE A 228 12.26 6.27 18.50
C PHE A 228 12.30 7.13 19.77
N THR A 229 11.77 6.65 20.90
CA THR A 229 12.05 7.27 22.20
C THR A 229 13.46 6.81 22.64
N PRO A 230 14.42 7.71 22.85
CA PRO A 230 15.69 7.33 23.46
C PRO A 230 15.40 6.68 24.82
N GLN A 231 15.95 5.49 25.05
CA GLN A 231 16.00 4.96 26.41
C GLN A 231 16.88 5.92 27.23
N THR A 232 16.26 6.75 28.04
CA THR A 232 16.94 7.48 29.09
C THR A 232 17.29 6.46 30.17
N ASN A 233 18.58 6.11 30.25
CA ASN A 233 19.15 5.53 31.47
C ASN A 233 19.02 6.51 32.63
#